data_AF-A0A445ALD2-F1
#
_entry.id   AF-A0A445ALD2-F1
#
_cell.length_a   1.000
_cell.length_b   1.000
_cell.length_c   1.000
_cell.angle_alpha   90.00
_cell.angle_beta   90.00
_cell.angle_gamma   90.00
#
_symmetry.space_group_name_H-M   'P 1'
#
loop_
_entity.id
_entity.type
_entity.pdbx_description
1 polymer ?
#
loop_
_entity_poly.entity_id
_entity_poly.type
_entity_poly.pdbx_seq_one_letter_code
_entity_poly.pdbx_strand_id
1 'polypeptide(L)' 'MLLSDRFLGFYMTPDNGPWNYNFMGVRHASGMKYGVKLGTPKEYYHEDHRPTHFLEFSNMEEGETIAEGDREDTFS' A
#
# COMPACT_ATOMS: atom_id res chain seq x y z
N MET A 1 5.69 -1.87 -33.06
CA MET A 1 5.13 -0.85 -32.14
C MET A 1 5.96 0.41 -32.26
N LEU A 2 5.34 1.59 -32.24
CA LEU A 2 6.00 2.89 -32.23
C LEU A 2 5.61 3.65 -30.96
N LEU A 3 6.55 4.38 -30.37
CA LEU A 3 6.28 5.29 -29.26
C LEU A 3 5.87 6.65 -29.82
N SER A 4 4.90 7.31 -29.19
CA SER A 4 4.38 8.61 -29.62
C SER A 4 4.19 9.50 -28.41
N ASP A 5 4.67 10.73 -28.51
CA ASP A 5 4.44 11.84 -27.61
C ASP A 5 3.23 12.69 -28.01
N ARG A 6 2.71 12.50 -29.24
CA ARG A 6 1.57 13.25 -29.79
C ARG A 6 0.24 13.09 -29.03
N PHE A 7 0.07 12.01 -28.27
CA PHE A 7 -1.15 11.73 -27.52
C PHE A 7 -0.80 11.23 -26.13
N LEU A 8 -1.59 11.64 -25.14
CA LEU A 8 -1.43 11.19 -23.75
C LEU A 8 -2.43 10.08 -23.45
N GLY A 9 -1.93 8.95 -23.00
CA GLY A 9 -2.73 7.88 -22.43
C GLY A 9 -3.16 8.20 -20.99
N PHE A 10 -4.01 7.34 -20.44
CA PHE A 10 -4.40 7.38 -19.03
C PHE A 10 -4.31 5.98 -18.43
N TYR A 11 -4.29 5.92 -17.11
CA TYR A 11 -4.31 4.68 -16.34
C TYR A 11 -5.66 4.48 -15.68
N MET A 12 -5.95 3.22 -15.39
CA MET A 12 -7.07 2.82 -14.58
C MET A 12 -6.57 1.84 -13.51
N THR A 13 -7.08 1.98 -12.30
CA THR A 13 -6.71 1.17 -11.13
C THR A 13 -7.91 0.43 -10.58
N PRO A 14 -7.74 -0.70 -9.88
CA PRO A 14 -8.84 -1.35 -9.18
C PRO A 14 -9.58 -0.38 -8.25
N ASP A 15 -10.90 -0.53 -8.16
CA ASP A 15 -11.72 0.26 -7.24
C ASP A 15 -11.48 -0.16 -5.78
N ASN A 16 -11.35 -1.47 -5.57
CA ASN A 16 -11.24 -2.14 -4.29
C ASN A 16 -9.86 -2.78 -4.14
N GLY A 17 -8.99 -2.06 -3.43
CA GLY A 17 -7.68 -2.54 -3.03
C GLY A 17 -6.55 -2.28 -4.03
N PRO A 18 -5.34 -2.75 -3.72
CA PRO A 18 -4.18 -2.55 -4.57
C PRO A 18 -4.24 -3.40 -5.83
N TRP A 19 -3.53 -2.97 -6.88
CA TRP A 19 -3.37 -3.79 -8.09
C TRP A 19 -2.38 -4.93 -7.90
N ASN A 20 -1.44 -4.78 -6.95
CA ASN A 20 -0.38 -5.75 -6.69
C ASN A 20 -0.72 -6.66 -5.50
N TYR A 21 -0.88 -7.95 -5.77
CA TYR A 21 -1.12 -8.99 -4.75
C TYR A 21 0.11 -9.85 -4.44
N ASN A 22 1.31 -9.49 -4.91
CA ASN A 22 2.51 -10.31 -4.75
C ASN A 22 2.87 -10.59 -3.28
N PHE A 23 2.65 -9.61 -2.38
CA PHE A 23 2.87 -9.79 -0.93
C PHE A 23 1.61 -10.26 -0.18
N MET A 24 0.51 -10.52 -0.90
CA MET A 24 -0.77 -11.01 -0.38
C MET A 24 -1.29 -12.20 -1.19
N GLY A 25 -0.41 -13.15 -1.54
CA GLY A 25 -0.73 -14.22 -2.49
C GLY A 25 -2.00 -15.02 -2.15
N VAL A 26 -2.26 -15.26 -0.86
CA VAL A 26 -3.47 -15.95 -0.37
C VAL A 26 -4.78 -15.20 -0.66
N ARG A 27 -4.72 -13.88 -0.88
CA ARG A 27 -5.90 -13.05 -1.18
C ARG A 27 -6.22 -13.00 -2.68
N HIS A 28 -5.33 -13.48 -3.54
CA HIS A 28 -5.56 -13.52 -4.97
C HIS A 28 -6.26 -14.82 -5.39
N ALA A 29 -7.34 -14.69 -6.17
CA ALA A 29 -8.09 -15.83 -6.69
C ALA A 29 -8.45 -15.60 -8.17
N SER A 30 -8.45 -16.69 -8.96
CA SER A 30 -8.74 -16.63 -10.42
C SER A 30 -10.14 -16.11 -10.74
N GLY A 31 -11.12 -16.33 -9.85
CA GLY A 31 -12.51 -15.88 -10.00
C GLY A 31 -12.81 -14.52 -9.37
N MET A 32 -11.79 -13.78 -8.92
CA MET A 32 -11.98 -12.49 -8.24
C MET A 32 -12.63 -11.46 -9.17
N LYS A 33 -13.68 -10.80 -8.68
CA LYS A 33 -14.32 -9.68 -9.36
C LYS A 33 -13.81 -8.37 -8.76
N TYR A 34 -13.53 -7.40 -9.61
CA TYR A 34 -13.09 -6.06 -9.22
C TYR A 34 -13.73 -5.04 -10.17
N GLY A 35 -14.06 -3.86 -9.65
CA GLY A 35 -14.34 -2.70 -10.49
C GLY A 35 -13.07 -1.94 -10.78
N VAL A 36 -13.17 -0.91 -11.61
CA VAL A 36 -12.03 -0.12 -12.05
C VAL A 36 -12.41 1.36 -12.00
N LYS A 37 -11.46 2.20 -11.58
CA LYS A 37 -11.59 3.66 -11.55
C LYS A 37 -10.41 4.32 -12.29
N LEU A 38 -10.60 5.56 -12.73
CA LEU A 38 -9.50 6.39 -13.22
C LEU A 38 -8.55 6.70 -12.06
N GLY A 39 -7.25 6.49 -12.28
CA GLY A 39 -6.26 6.70 -11.24
C GLY A 39 -4.85 6.32 -11.69
N THR A 40 -3.85 6.77 -10.94
CA THR A 40 -2.44 6.45 -11.18
C THR A 40 -2.07 5.18 -10.39
N PRO A 41 -1.48 4.15 -11.03
CA PRO A 41 -1.06 2.95 -10.32
C PRO A 41 0.06 3.29 -9.33
N LYS A 42 -0.05 2.73 -8.13
CA LYS A 42 1.01 2.83 -7.12
C LYS A 42 2.24 2.02 -7.54
N GLU A 43 3.41 2.43 -7.06
CA GLU A 43 4.66 1.73 -7.32
C GLU A 43 4.64 0.29 -6.77
N TYR A 44 5.51 -0.58 -7.30
CA TYR A 44 5.50 -2.00 -6.94
C TYR A 44 5.64 -2.22 -5.43
N TYR A 45 6.58 -1.51 -4.80
CA TYR A 45 6.79 -1.48 -3.35
C TYR A 45 6.10 -0.26 -2.73
N HIS A 46 4.81 -0.04 -3.01
CA HIS A 46 3.99 0.89 -2.22
C HIS A 46 3.49 0.22 -0.94
N GLU A 47 3.27 0.98 0.13
CA GLU A 47 2.89 0.46 1.45
C GLU A 47 1.59 -0.35 1.42
N ASP A 48 0.59 0.13 0.67
CA ASP A 48 -0.68 -0.55 0.38
C ASP A 48 -0.50 -1.98 -0.15
N HIS A 49 0.62 -2.25 -0.85
CA HIS A 49 0.90 -3.57 -1.42
C HIS A 49 1.49 -4.54 -0.38
N ARG A 50 2.00 -4.04 0.75
CA ARG A 50 2.75 -4.83 1.76
C ARG A 50 2.34 -4.53 3.23
N PRO A 51 1.06 -4.38 3.58
CA PRO A 51 0.60 -3.98 4.90
C PRO A 51 1.09 -4.90 6.02
N THR A 52 1.33 -6.19 5.76
CA THR A 52 1.89 -7.12 6.75
C THR A 52 3.23 -6.64 7.31
N HIS A 53 4.08 -6.05 6.48
CA HIS A 53 5.40 -5.56 6.90
C HIS A 53 5.30 -4.38 7.87
N PHE A 54 4.18 -3.65 7.85
CA PHE A 54 3.95 -2.50 8.72
C PHE A 54 3.18 -2.90 9.99
N LEU A 55 2.29 -3.88 9.89
CA LEU A 55 1.52 -4.40 11.02
C LEU A 55 2.37 -5.19 12.02
N GLU A 56 3.49 -5.78 11.57
CA GLU A 56 4.40 -6.52 12.46
C GLU A 56 5.02 -5.64 13.56
N PHE A 57 5.31 -4.36 13.26
CA PHE A 57 5.89 -3.43 14.23
C PHE A 57 4.87 -2.94 15.27
N SER A 58 3.62 -2.72 14.88
CA SER A 58 2.56 -2.27 15.81
C SER A 58 2.29 -3.27 16.93
N ASN A 59 2.56 -4.57 16.72
CA ASN A 59 2.37 -5.59 17.75
C ASN A 59 3.49 -5.60 18.82
N MET A 60 4.64 -4.97 18.57
CA MET A 60 5.75 -4.93 19.52
C MET A 60 5.66 -3.74 20.49
N GLU A 61 5.08 -2.62 20.05
CA GLU A 61 4.98 -1.39 20.84
C GLU A 61 4.05 -1.52 22.06
N GLU A 62 3.07 -2.45 22.04
CA GLU A 62 2.24 -2.77 23.22
C GLU A 62 3.05 -3.24 24.44
N GLY A 63 4.28 -3.73 24.24
CA GLY A 63 5.17 -4.18 25.32
C GLY A 63 6.14 -3.12 25.89
N GLU A 64 6.32 -1.98 25.21
CA GLU A 64 7.37 -1.00 25.55
C GLU A 64 6.88 0.24 26.30
N THR A 65 5.55 0.41 26.45
CA THR A 65 4.93 1.54 27.17
C THR A 65 5.26 1.62 28.67
N ILE A 66 6.01 0.67 29.23
CA ILE A 66 6.44 0.66 30.65
C ILE A 66 7.81 1.35 30.86
N ALA A 67 8.55 1.68 29.79
CA ALA A 67 9.93 2.17 29.89
C ALA A 67 10.19 3.57 29.29
N GLU A 68 9.14 4.39 29.08
CA GLU A 68 9.33 5.78 28.67
C GLU A 68 9.57 6.67 29.90
N GLY A 69 10.85 6.95 30.18
CA GLY A 69 11.23 8.01 31.11
C GLY A 69 10.74 9.37 30.59
N ASP A 70 10.33 10.23 31.53
CA ASP A 70 9.76 11.56 31.29
C ASP A 70 10.54 12.34 30.22
N ARG A 71 9.95 12.43 29.01
CA ARG A 71 10.52 13.14 27.86
C ARG A 71 9.71 14.41 27.64
N GLU A 72 10.26 15.54 28.06
CA GLU A 72 9.66 16.84 27.79
C GLU A 72 9.77 17.17 26.29
N ASP A 73 8.63 17.23 25.60
CA ASP A 73 8.53 17.77 24.24
C ASP A 73 8.48 19.30 24.28
N THR A 74 9.64 19.94 24.17
CA THR A 74 9.77 21.41 24.23
C THR A 74 9.41 22.11 22.91
N PHE A 75 8.95 21.37 21.89
CA PHE A 75 8.68 21.92 20.54
C PHE A 75 7.23 21.77 20.06
N SER A 76 6.31 21.33 20.93
CA SER A 76 4.86 21.38 20.67
C SER A 76 4.31 22.81 20.62
#